data_AF-A0A2K9APQ9-F1
#
_entry.id   AF-A0A2K9APQ9-F1
#
_cell.length_a   1.000
_cell.length_b   1.000
_cell.length_c   1.000
_cell.angle_alpha   90.00
_cell.angle_beta   90.00
_cell.angle_gamma   90.00
#
_symmetry.space_group_name_H-M   'P 1'
#
loop_
_entity.id
_entity.type
_entity.pdbx_description
1 polymer ?
#
loop_
_entity_poly.entity_id
_entity_poly.type
_entity_poly.pdbx_seq_one_letter_code
_entity_poly.pdbx_strand_id
1 'polypeptide(L)'
;MAPLIIAALYGLMFLLIKLVTSFEFSNETRLIINIVGGISALVLPIIIYSIIDFKLTQRSINLVGQSWCKEQNVELKKVEMHKNHFALICLQDNKKIRKKFRVRFIPTTWFVKSVEWLEK
;
A
#
# COMPACT_ATOMS: atom_id res chain seq x y z
N MET A 1 1.53 6.53 12.37
CA MET A 1 1.96 6.78 10.97
C MET A 1 0.86 7.38 10.11
N ALA A 2 -0.36 6.82 10.09
CA ALA A 2 -1.49 7.41 9.34
C ALA A 2 -1.77 8.91 9.61
N PRO A 3 -1.72 9.42 10.86
CA PRO A 3 -1.95 10.85 11.11
C PRO A 3 -0.88 11.77 10.50
N LEU A 4 0.38 11.32 10.45
CA LEU A 4 1.48 12.07 9.84
C LEU A 4 1.37 12.10 8.32
N ILE A 5 0.92 10.99 7.70
CA ILE A 5 0.65 10.93 6.26
C ILE A 5 -0.49 11.88 5.89
N ILE A 6 -1.57 11.89 6.68
CA ILE A 6 -2.70 12.83 6.50
C ILE A 6 -2.21 14.28 6.62
N ALA A 7 -1.46 14.60 7.67
CA ALA A 7 -0.94 15.95 7.88
C ALA A 7 0.01 16.40 6.75
N ALA A 8 0.88 15.51 6.26
CA ALA A 8 1.77 15.78 5.14
C ALA A 8 1.01 16.04 3.83
N LEU A 9 -0.05 15.26 3.55
CA LEU A 9 -0.90 15.45 2.38
C LEU A 9 -1.65 16.80 2.43
N TYR A 10 -2.19 17.17 3.60
CA TYR A 10 -2.81 18.48 3.79
C TYR A 10 -1.80 19.63 3.63
N GLY A 11 -0.60 19.50 4.20
CA GLY A 11 0.47 20.48 4.03
C GLY A 11 0.88 20.67 2.56
N LEU A 12 1.02 19.58 1.81
CA LEU A 12 1.31 19.60 0.38
C LEU A 12 0.20 20.30 -0.41
N MET A 13 -1.07 20.03 -0.07
CA MET A 13 -2.22 20.65 -0.71
C MET A 13 -2.21 22.18 -0.55
N PHE A 14 -1.95 22.69 0.66
CA PHE A 14 -1.82 24.13 0.90
C PHE A 14 -0.67 24.76 0.11
N LEU A 15 0.46 24.05 -0.01
CA LEU A 15 1.63 24.53 -0.74
C LEU A 15 1.34 24.63 -2.25
N LEU A 16 0.64 23.63 -2.81
CA LEU A 16 0.17 23.64 -4.20
C LEU A 16 -0.83 24.76 -4.47
N ILE A 17 -1.80 24.96 -3.58
CA ILE A 17 -2.78 26.06 -3.71
C ILE A 17 -2.06 27.40 -3.74
N LYS A 18 -1.13 27.63 -2.80
CA LYS A 18 -0.36 28.88 -2.74
C LYS A 18 0.41 29.14 -4.05
N LEU A 19 1.08 28.11 -4.57
CA LEU A 19 1.82 28.16 -5.84
C LEU A 19 0.92 28.50 -7.03
N VAL A 20 -0.25 27.88 -7.11
CA VAL A 20 -1.22 28.15 -8.19
C VAL A 20 -1.80 29.56 -8.07
N THR A 21 -2.13 30.02 -6.86
CA THR A 21 -2.69 31.38 -6.64
C THR A 21 -1.70 32.51 -6.88
N SER A 22 -0.38 32.24 -6.85
CA SER A 22 0.65 33.25 -7.11
C SER A 22 0.88 33.55 -8.60
N PHE A 23 0.26 32.81 -9.52
CA PHE A 23 0.35 33.06 -10.96
C PHE A 23 -0.92 33.75 -11.49
N GLU A 24 -0.73 34.76 -12.33
CA GLU A 24 -1.83 35.40 -13.05
C GLU A 24 -2.22 34.55 -14.26
N PHE A 25 -3.25 33.73 -14.10
CA PHE A 25 -3.85 32.95 -15.18
C PHE A 25 -5.00 33.71 -15.85
N SER A 26 -5.16 33.51 -17.16
CA SER A 26 -6.36 33.94 -17.90
C SER A 26 -7.62 33.22 -17.38
N ASN A 27 -8.79 33.80 -17.62
CA ASN A 27 -10.06 33.24 -17.12
C ASN A 27 -10.32 31.81 -17.62
N GLU A 28 -9.98 31.52 -18.88
CA GLU A 28 -10.11 30.17 -19.46
C GLU A 28 -9.18 29.17 -18.76
N THR A 29 -7.92 29.54 -18.52
CA THR A 29 -6.97 28.69 -17.80
C THR A 29 -7.38 28.48 -16.35
N ARG A 30 -7.93 29.50 -15.67
CA ARG A 30 -8.50 29.35 -14.30
C ARG A 30 -9.65 28.35 -14.26
N LEU A 31 -10.55 28.38 -15.25
CA LEU A 31 -11.66 27.44 -15.33
C LEU A 31 -11.14 26.00 -15.47
N ILE A 32 -10.18 25.76 -16.36
CA ILE A 32 -9.56 24.44 -16.54
C ILE A 32 -8.87 23.97 -15.26
N ILE A 33 -8.09 24.84 -14.61
CA ILE A 33 -7.41 24.52 -13.35
C ILE A 33 -8.42 24.17 -12.25
N ASN A 34 -9.54 24.89 -12.14
CA ASN A 34 -10.56 24.58 -11.14
C ASN A 34 -11.26 23.24 -11.40
N ILE A 35 -11.57 22.90 -12.65
CA ILE A 35 -12.19 21.62 -13.00
C ILE A 35 -11.20 20.48 -12.73
N VAL A 36 -9.98 20.56 -13.25
CA VAL A 36 -8.95 19.53 -13.08
C VAL A 36 -8.54 19.41 -11.62
N GLY A 37 -8.38 20.53 -10.92
CA GLY A 37 -8.06 20.61 -9.50
C GLY A 37 -9.16 20.00 -8.64
N GLY A 38 -10.42 20.27 -8.93
CA GLY A 38 -11.58 19.68 -8.24
C GLY A 38 -11.65 18.16 -8.41
N ILE A 39 -11.52 17.66 -9.64
CA ILE A 39 -11.47 16.21 -9.92
C ILE A 39 -10.29 15.56 -9.19
N SER A 40 -9.12 16.20 -9.28
CA SER A 40 -7.90 15.71 -8.64
C SER A 40 -8.04 15.68 -7.12
N ALA A 41 -8.65 16.69 -6.50
CA ALA A 41 -8.89 16.72 -5.05
C ALA A 41 -9.80 15.56 -4.57
N LEU A 42 -10.72 15.09 -5.41
CA LEU A 42 -11.59 13.94 -5.09
C LEU A 42 -10.90 12.60 -5.34
N VAL A 43 -10.21 12.45 -6.47
CA VAL A 43 -9.68 11.16 -6.93
C VAL A 43 -8.28 10.87 -6.40
N LEU A 44 -7.41 11.87 -6.36
CA LEU A 44 -6.00 11.70 -6.02
C LEU A 44 -5.79 11.13 -4.60
N PRO A 45 -6.51 11.58 -3.55
CA PRO A 45 -6.36 10.98 -2.22
C PRO A 45 -6.69 9.48 -2.23
N ILE A 46 -7.75 9.07 -2.94
CA ILE A 46 -8.16 7.65 -3.01
C ILE A 46 -7.06 6.81 -3.66
N ILE A 47 -6.49 7.29 -4.76
CA ILE A 47 -5.38 6.61 -5.46
C ILE A 47 -4.15 6.52 -4.54
N ILE A 48 -3.77 7.63 -3.90
CA ILE A 48 -2.62 7.67 -2.99
C ILE A 48 -2.81 6.68 -1.83
N TYR A 49 -3.96 6.70 -1.17
CA TYR A 49 -4.26 5.78 -0.07
C TYR A 49 -4.25 4.32 -0.54
N SER A 50 -4.80 4.02 -1.71
CA SER A 50 -4.78 2.67 -2.27
C SER A 50 -3.35 2.17 -2.56
N ILE A 51 -2.47 3.03 -3.08
CA ILE A 51 -1.07 2.69 -3.32
C ILE A 51 -0.33 2.47 -2.00
N ILE A 52 -0.55 3.34 -1.01
CA ILE A 52 0.07 3.20 0.32
C ILE A 52 -0.38 1.89 0.96
N ASP A 53 -1.69 1.62 0.96
CA ASP A 53 -2.27 0.41 1.52
C ASP A 53 -1.69 -0.86 0.85
N PHE A 54 -1.61 -0.87 -0.48
CA PHE A 54 -1.03 -1.97 -1.24
C PHE A 54 0.44 -2.21 -0.87
N LYS A 55 1.26 -1.16 -0.84
CA LYS A 55 2.70 -1.26 -0.51
C LYS A 55 2.94 -1.71 0.94
N LEU A 56 2.18 -1.17 1.90
CA LEU A 56 2.31 -1.53 3.31
C LEU A 56 1.85 -2.98 3.55
N THR A 57 0.78 -3.40 2.90
CA THR A 57 0.28 -4.77 2.94
C THR A 57 1.32 -5.73 2.35
N GLN A 58 1.85 -5.44 1.16
CA GLN A 58 2.88 -6.27 0.52
C GLN A 58 4.13 -6.41 1.40
N ARG A 59 4.61 -5.31 2.01
CA ARG A 59 5.75 -5.33 2.93
C ARG A 59 5.47 -6.22 4.14
N SER A 60 4.31 -6.08 4.75
CA SER A 60 3.93 -6.83 5.96
C SER A 60 3.82 -8.33 5.68
N ILE A 61 3.25 -8.70 4.53
CA ILE A 61 3.13 -10.10 4.11
C ILE A 61 4.49 -10.69 3.78
N ASN A 62 5.38 -9.95 3.12
CA ASN A 62 6.74 -10.40 2.85
C ASN A 62 7.50 -10.68 4.16
N LEU A 63 7.32 -9.85 5.19
CA LEU A 63 7.92 -10.09 6.50
C LEU A 63 7.39 -11.38 7.16
N VAL A 64 6.08 -11.64 7.07
CA VAL A 64 5.49 -12.91 7.53
C VAL A 64 6.10 -14.10 6.79
N GLY A 65 6.21 -14.00 5.46
CA GLY A 65 6.83 -15.02 4.63
C GLY A 65 8.29 -15.27 4.97
N GLN A 66 9.07 -14.21 5.18
CA GLN A 66 10.48 -14.30 5.59
C GLN A 66 10.64 -14.94 6.97
N SER A 67 9.79 -14.59 7.94
CA SER A 67 9.82 -15.18 9.28
C SER A 67 9.59 -16.69 9.21
N TRP A 68 8.55 -17.11 8.50
CA TRP A 68 8.24 -18.53 8.33
C TRP A 68 9.35 -19.28 7.59
N CYS A 69 9.88 -18.71 6.50
CA CYS A 69 11.00 -19.30 5.77
C CYS A 69 12.24 -19.50 6.65
N LYS A 70 12.54 -18.52 7.51
CA LYS A 70 13.65 -18.59 8.45
C LYS A 70 13.44 -19.66 9.52
N GLU A 71 12.22 -19.80 10.04
CA GLU A 71 11.86 -20.84 11.00
C GLU A 71 11.97 -22.25 10.42
N GLN A 72 11.60 -22.42 9.13
CA GLN A 72 11.64 -23.70 8.43
C GLN A 72 12.98 -23.97 7.70
N ASN A 73 13.93 -23.03 7.78
CA ASN A 73 15.22 -23.09 7.09
C ASN A 73 15.09 -23.30 5.57
N VAL A 74 14.15 -22.60 4.92
CA VAL A 74 13.88 -22.65 3.48
C VAL A 74 14.08 -21.29 2.82
N GLU A 75 14.45 -21.27 1.55
CA GLU A 75 14.70 -20.03 0.82
C GLU A 75 13.39 -19.40 0.31
N LEU A 76 13.19 -18.11 0.59
CA LEU A 76 12.04 -17.36 0.10
C LEU A 76 12.25 -16.92 -1.35
N LYS A 77 11.36 -17.34 -2.27
CA LYS A 77 11.34 -16.81 -3.65
C LYS A 77 10.45 -15.59 -3.78
N LYS A 78 9.17 -15.71 -3.41
CA LYS A 78 8.18 -14.64 -3.55
C LYS A 78 6.94 -14.91 -2.74
N VAL A 79 6.18 -13.85 -2.47
CA VAL A 79 4.79 -13.95 -1.99
C VAL A 79 3.85 -13.48 -3.08
N GLU A 80 2.87 -14.31 -3.43
CA GLU A 80 1.78 -13.97 -4.35
C GLU A 80 0.54 -13.56 -3.55
N MET A 81 -0.06 -12.44 -3.93
CA MET A 81 -1.31 -11.95 -3.35
C MET A 81 -2.49 -12.42 -4.20
N HIS A 82 -3.42 -13.16 -3.59
CA HIS A 82 -4.69 -13.55 -4.21
C HIS A 82 -5.85 -12.89 -3.47
N LYS A 83 -7.05 -12.93 -4.08
CA LYS A 83 -8.25 -12.26 -3.54
C LYS A 83 -8.53 -12.57 -2.06
N ASN A 84 -8.36 -13.83 -1.64
CA ASN A 84 -8.78 -14.31 -0.31
C ASN A 84 -7.66 -14.94 0.52
N HIS A 85 -6.43 -14.98 0.00
CA HIS A 85 -5.28 -15.60 0.67
C HIS A 85 -3.97 -15.13 0.04
N PHE A 86 -2.88 -15.35 0.76
CA PHE A 86 -1.52 -15.15 0.30
C PHE A 86 -0.88 -16.52 0.06
N ALA A 87 -0.03 -16.60 -0.97
CA ALA A 87 0.72 -17.80 -1.29
C ALA A 87 2.21 -17.49 -1.17
N LEU A 88 2.84 -18.10 -0.17
CA LEU A 88 4.28 -18.14 -0.01
C LEU A 88 4.87 -19.15 -0.99
N ILE A 89 5.86 -18.76 -1.78
CA ILE A 89 6.61 -19.65 -2.65
C ILE A 89 8.04 -19.72 -2.14
N CYS A 90 8.45 -20.94 -1.77
CA CYS A 90 9.76 -21.25 -1.18
C CYS A 90 10.49 -22.29 -2.02
N LEU A 91 11.80 -22.38 -1.83
CA LEU A 91 12.63 -23.51 -2.26
C LEU A 91 13.11 -24.29 -1.04
N GLN A 92 12.89 -25.60 -1.07
CA GLN A 92 13.45 -26.56 -0.13
C GLN A 92 14.07 -27.70 -0.94
N ASP A 93 15.36 -27.96 -0.78
CA ASP A 93 16.08 -29.02 -1.51
C ASP A 93 15.85 -28.96 -3.04
N ASN A 94 15.93 -27.76 -3.61
CA ASN A 94 15.65 -27.47 -5.03
C ASN A 94 14.21 -27.78 -5.50
N LYS A 95 13.29 -28.15 -4.60
CA LYS A 95 11.87 -28.30 -4.90
C LYS A 95 11.11 -27.04 -4.52
N LYS A 96 10.24 -26.60 -5.43
CA LYS A 96 9.36 -25.45 -5.22
C LYS A 96 8.20 -25.86 -4.32
N ILE A 97 8.14 -25.28 -3.13
CA ILE A 97 7.05 -25.48 -2.17
C ILE A 97 6.16 -24.25 -2.19
N ARG A 98 4.85 -24.47 -2.11
CA ARG A 98 3.85 -23.42 -1.98
C ARG A 98 3.12 -23.60 -0.66
N LYS A 99 3.02 -22.54 0.13
CA LYS A 99 2.27 -22.52 1.39
C LYS A 99 1.26 -21.39 1.36
N LYS A 100 -0.01 -21.71 1.63
CA LYS A 100 -1.09 -20.71 1.65
C LYS A 100 -1.36 -20.23 3.07
N PHE A 101 -1.58 -18.94 3.22
CA PHE A 101 -1.91 -18.32 4.50
C PHE A 101 -2.85 -17.13 4.34
N ARG A 102 -3.52 -16.77 5.44
CA ARG A 102 -4.32 -15.56 5.58
C ARG A 102 -3.73 -14.69 6.68
N VAL A 103 -3.78 -13.38 6.46
CA VAL A 103 -3.31 -12.39 7.43
C VAL A 103 -4.48 -11.49 7.79
N ARG A 104 -4.69 -11.28 9.10
CA ARG A 104 -5.58 -10.22 9.59
C ARG A 104 -4.72 -9.04 10.00
N PHE A 105 -5.00 -7.87 9.44
CA PHE A 105 -4.29 -6.63 9.77
C PHE A 105 -5.07 -5.81 10.79
N ILE A 106 -4.35 -5.03 11.59
CA ILE A 106 -4.92 -3.90 12.33
C ILE A 106 -5.12 -2.75 11.33
N PRO A 107 -6.35 -2.31 11.05
CA PRO A 107 -6.64 -1.38 9.94
C PRO A 107 -5.88 -0.05 10.00
N THR A 108 -5.56 0.42 11.20
CA THR A 108 -4.93 1.73 11.42
C THR A 108 -3.42 1.72 11.35
N THR A 109 -2.79 0.55 11.50
CA THR A 109 -1.34 0.44 11.68
C THR A 109 -0.68 -0.56 10.75
N TRP A 110 -1.46 -1.31 9.95
CA TRP A 110 -0.99 -2.37 9.05
C TRP A 110 -0.17 -3.46 9.77
N PHE A 111 -0.20 -3.49 11.10
CA PHE A 111 0.42 -4.57 11.85
C PHE A 111 -0.38 -5.84 11.68
N VAL A 112 0.34 -6.95 11.56
CA VAL A 112 -0.22 -8.28 11.49
C VAL A 112 -0.77 -8.65 12.87
N LYS A 113 -2.10 -8.78 12.98
CA LYS A 113 -2.79 -9.23 14.19
C LYS A 113 -2.70 -10.75 14.35
N SER A 114 -2.90 -11.47 13.26
CA SER A 114 -2.85 -12.93 13.25
C SER A 114 -2.53 -13.46 11.86
N VAL A 115 -1.83 -14.59 11.81
CA VAL A 115 -1.56 -15.36 10.60
C VAL A 115 -2.23 -16.73 10.74
N GLU A 116 -3.02 -17.12 9.76
CA GLU A 116 -3.69 -18.42 9.68
C GLU A 116 -3.14 -19.18 8.48
N TRP A 117 -2.42 -20.28 8.71
CA TRP A 117 -1.94 -21.16 7.65
C TRP A 117 -3.08 -22.07 7.19
N LEU A 118 -3.35 -22.07 5.89
CA LEU A 118 -4.52 -22.76 5.30
C LEU A 118 -4.25 -24.23 4.97
N GLU A 119 -3.03 -24.70 5.18
CA GLU A 119 -2.62 -26.08 4.93
C GLU A 119 -2.31 -26.75 6.27
N LYS A 120 -2.93 -27.91 6.50
CA LYS A 120 -2.62 -28.81 7.62
C LYS A 120 -1.37 -29.64 7.31
#